data_AF-A0A645F1I7-F1
#
_entry.id   AF-A0A645F1I7-F1
#
_cell.length_a   1.000
_cell.length_b   1.000
_cell.length_c   1.000
_cell.angle_alpha   90.00
_cell.angle_beta   90.00
_cell.angle_gamma   90.00
#
_symmetry.space_group_name_H-M   'P 1'
#
loop_
_entity.id
_entity.type
_entity.pdbx_description
1 polymer ?
#
loop_
_entity_poly.entity_id
_entity_poly.type
_entity_poly.pdbx_seq_one_letter_code
_entity_poly.pdbx_strand_id
1 'polypeptide(L)' 'MVRFEFNQPERPNLLILSDSQGRPIRKLLASHFNRTIYLDDAQTNRLDLNSVIQENDIDVVVFVGQFSLFQGYTGG' A
#
# COMPACT_ATOMS: atom_id res chain seq x y z
N MET A 1 -7.51 -5.02 5.93
CA MET A 1 -6.11 -5.04 5.49
C MET A 1 -5.96 -6.29 4.67
N VAL A 2 -5.35 -6.21 3.49
CA VAL A 2 -5.06 -7.38 2.67
C VAL A 2 -3.55 -7.55 2.58
N ARG A 3 -3.07 -8.78 2.70
CA ARG A 3 -1.64 -9.12 2.61
C ARG A 3 -1.42 -10.08 1.44
N PHE A 4 -0.32 -9.87 0.73
CA PHE A 4 0.17 -10.77 -0.30
C PHE A 4 1.62 -11.15 0.01
N GLU A 5 1.91 -12.44 -0.06
CA GLU A 5 3.26 -13.00 0.18
C GLU A 5 3.67 -13.76 -1.08
N PHE A 6 4.77 -13.35 -1.71
CA PHE A 6 5.31 -14.00 -2.91
C PHE A 6 6.68 -14.66 -2.68
N ASN A 7 7.24 -14.52 -1.47
CA ASN A 7 8.47 -15.19 -1.02
C ASN A 7 9.66 -14.96 -1.97
N GLN A 8 9.88 -13.70 -2.35
CA GLN A 8 10.97 -13.25 -3.21
C GLN A 8 11.88 -12.33 -2.37
N PRO A 9 12.68 -12.88 -1.44
CA PRO A 9 13.38 -12.10 -0.40
C PRO A 9 14.35 -11.05 -0.95
N GLU A 10 14.75 -11.16 -2.21
CA GLU A 10 15.57 -10.19 -2.93
C GLU A 10 14.80 -8.95 -3.40
N ARG A 11 13.46 -8.97 -3.30
CA ARG A 11 12.58 -7.89 -3.74
C ARG A 11 12.07 -7.06 -2.56
N PRO A 12 11.72 -5.78 -2.80
CA PRO A 12 11.22 -4.91 -1.74
C PRO A 12 9.86 -5.37 -1.18
N ASN A 13 9.57 -4.94 0.05
CA ASN A 13 8.26 -5.00 0.67
C ASN A 13 7.46 -3.74 0.32
N LEU A 14 6.23 -3.92 -0.14
CA LEU A 14 5.37 -2.85 -0.65
C LEU A 14 4.21 -2.53 0.29
N LEU A 15 3.92 -1.25 0.47
CA LEU A 15 2.65 -0.74 0.99
C LEU A 15 1.87 -0.05 -0.13
N ILE A 16 0.66 -0.51 -0.40
CA ILE A 16 -0.28 0.13 -1.32
C ILE A 16 -1.35 0.85 -0.51
N LEU A 17 -1.46 2.16 -0.70
CA LEU A 17 -2.52 3.01 -0.18
C LEU A 17 -3.46 3.36 -1.33
N SER A 18 -4.73 2.95 -1.25
CA SER A 18 -5.59 3.02 -2.42
C SER A 18 -7.08 3.13 -2.13
N ASP A 19 -7.81 3.78 -3.01
CA ASP A 19 -9.27 3.76 -3.03
C ASP A 19 -9.82 2.46 -3.67
N SER A 20 -11.11 2.49 -4.00
CA SER A 20 -11.77 1.41 -4.71
C SER A 20 -11.14 1.07 -6.09
N GLN A 21 -10.41 2.00 -6.72
CA GLN A 21 -9.82 1.83 -8.05
C GLN A 21 -8.59 0.93 -8.05
N GLY A 22 -7.84 0.82 -6.95
CA GLY A 22 -6.70 -0.11 -6.88
C GLY A 22 -7.10 -1.56 -6.64
N ARG A 23 -8.35 -1.84 -6.25
CA ARG A 23 -8.82 -3.21 -5.94
C ARG A 23 -8.62 -4.21 -7.08
N PRO A 24 -8.91 -3.89 -8.36
CA PRO A 24 -8.72 -4.83 -9.46
C PRO A 24 -7.25 -5.14 -9.76
N ILE A 25 -6.34 -4.19 -9.51
CA ILE A 25 -4.92 -4.32 -9.90
C ILE A 25 -3.98 -4.67 -8.73
N ARG A 26 -4.46 -4.65 -7.48
CA ARG A 26 -3.62 -4.88 -6.28
C ARG A 26 -2.78 -6.15 -6.34
N LYS A 27 -3.32 -7.25 -6.88
CA LYS A 27 -2.60 -8.53 -6.98
C LYS A 27 -1.54 -8.50 -8.08
N LEU A 28 -1.84 -7.83 -9.21
CA LEU A 28 -0.88 -7.62 -10.29
C LEU A 28 0.34 -6.86 -9.75
N LEU A 29 0.10 -5.70 -9.12
CA LEU A 29 1.17 -4.90 -8.51
C LEU A 29 1.95 -5.73 -7.47
N ALA A 30 1.23 -6.38 -6.54
CA ALA A 30 1.85 -7.13 -5.46
C ALA A 30 2.76 -8.28 -5.97
N SER A 31 2.45 -8.88 -7.13
CA SER A 31 3.22 -10.00 -7.69
C SER A 31 4.66 -9.68 -8.09
N HIS A 32 5.01 -8.39 -8.10
CA HIS A 32 6.36 -7.92 -8.40
C HIS A 32 7.24 -7.72 -7.15
N PHE A 33 6.70 -7.92 -5.95
CA PHE A 33 7.34 -7.60 -4.66
C PHE A 33 7.46 -8.84 -3.77
N ASN A 34 8.29 -8.78 -2.73
CA ASN A 34 8.44 -9.87 -1.76
C ASN A 34 7.16 -10.09 -0.96
N ARG A 35 6.75 -9.03 -0.26
CA ARG A 35 5.52 -8.91 0.52
C ARG A 35 4.81 -7.64 0.10
N THR A 36 3.49 -7.65 0.15
CA THR A 36 2.67 -6.44 -0.05
C THR A 36 1.57 -6.33 0.99
N ILE A 37 1.44 -5.15 1.57
CA ILE A 37 0.29 -4.73 2.37
C ILE A 37 -0.56 -3.78 1.55
N TYR A 38 -1.85 -4.06 1.46
CA TYR A 38 -2.83 -3.19 0.83
C TYR A 38 -3.79 -2.65 1.90
N LEU A 39 -3.88 -1.33 1.97
CA LEU A 39 -4.82 -0.57 2.80
C LEU A 39 -5.78 0.19 1.90
N ASP A 40 -7.08 0.09 2.19
CA ASP A 40 -8.07 0.98 1.58
C ASP A 40 -8.18 2.32 2.32
N ASP A 41 -8.95 3.27 1.78
CA ASP A 41 -9.12 4.61 2.36
C ASP A 41 -9.55 4.58 3.84
N ALA A 42 -10.46 3.66 4.20
CA ALA A 42 -10.95 3.56 5.57
C ALA A 42 -9.86 3.11 6.53
N GLN A 43 -8.96 2.24 6.08
CA GLN A 43 -7.83 1.79 6.89
C GLN A 43 -6.69 2.80 6.92
N THR A 44 -6.42 3.44 5.80
CA THR A 44 -5.36 4.46 5.67
C THR A 44 -5.60 5.62 6.62
N ASN A 45 -6.87 6.01 6.83
CA ASN A 45 -7.25 7.08 7.75
C ASN A 45 -7.35 6.66 9.22
N ARG A 46 -7.30 5.36 9.54
CA ARG A 46 -7.48 4.84 10.91
C ARG A 46 -6.21 4.31 11.54
N LEU A 47 -5.25 3.87 10.73
CA LEU A 47 -4.01 3.27 11.20
C LEU A 47 -2.90 4.33 11.24
N ASP A 48 -1.99 4.18 12.20
CA ASP A 48 -0.72 4.90 12.14
C ASP A 48 0.16 4.27 11.05
N LEU A 49 0.28 4.98 9.93
CA LEU A 49 1.05 4.51 8.77
C LEU A 49 2.54 4.35 9.11
N ASN A 50 3.08 5.14 10.05
CA ASN A 50 4.48 5.00 10.45
C ASN A 50 4.70 3.67 11.17
N SER A 51 3.81 3.31 12.09
CA SER A 51 3.83 1.99 12.74
C SER A 51 3.69 0.86 11.72
N VAL A 52 2.77 0.98 10.76
CA VAL A 52 2.61 -0.04 9.70
C VAL A 52 3.88 -0.19 8.87
N ILE A 53 4.53 0.92 8.50
CA ILE A 53 5.78 0.91 7.72
C ILE A 53 6.91 0.25 8.51
N GLN A 54 7.08 0.61 9.78
CA GLN A 54 8.16 0.11 10.63
C GLN A 54 7.97 -1.37 10.99
N GLU A 55 6.79 -1.76 11.45
CA GLU A 55 6.51 -3.14 11.89
C GLU A 55 6.51 -4.16 10.75
N ASN A 56 6.40 -3.68 9.51
CA ASN A 56 6.35 -4.52 8.32
C ASN A 56 7.49 -4.24 7.34
N ASP A 57 8.60 -3.65 7.82
CA ASP A 57 9.83 -3.47 7.05
C ASP A 57 9.56 -2.97 5.61
N ILE A 58 8.69 -1.96 5.47
CA ILE A 58 8.22 -1.50 4.16
C ILE A 58 9.31 -0.67 3.48
N ASP A 59 9.72 -1.09 2.29
CA ASP A 59 10.74 -0.40 1.48
C ASP A 59 10.13 0.63 0.53
N VAL A 60 8.91 0.34 0.03
CA VAL A 60 8.25 1.13 -1.01
C VAL A 60 6.81 1.41 -0.61
N VAL A 61 6.39 2.67 -0.73
CA VAL A 61 4.99 3.08 -0.56
C VAL A 61 4.47 3.58 -1.90
N VAL A 62 3.30 3.08 -2.33
CA VAL A 62 2.63 3.52 -3.56
C VAL A 62 1.20 3.93 -3.24
N PHE A 63 0.83 5.11 -3.75
CA PHE A 63 -0.53 5.60 -3.73
C PHE A 63 -1.20 5.29 -5.07
N VAL A 64 -2.35 4.62 -5.05
CA VAL A 64 -3.11 4.23 -6.24
C VAL A 64 -4.55 4.69 -6.09
N GLY A 65 -5.00 5.61 -6.93
CA GLY A 65 -6.38 6.05 -6.87
C GLY A 65 -6.64 7.25 -7.76
N GLN A 66 -7.81 7.84 -7.59
CA GLN A 66 -8.15 9.10 -8.25
C GLN A 66 -7.19 10.23 -7.83
N PHE A 67 -6.92 11.17 -8.75
CA PHE A 67 -6.10 12.36 -8.47
C PHE A 67 -6.56 13.17 -7.23
N SER A 68 -7.85 13.14 -6.92
CA SER A 68 -8.45 13.76 -5.73
C SER A 68 -7.89 13.21 -4.42
N LEU A 69 -7.50 11.94 -4.33
CA LEU A 69 -6.87 11.38 -3.13
C LEU A 69 -5.54 12.05 -2.83
N PHE A 70 -4.76 12.36 -3.88
CA PHE A 70 -3.45 12.98 -3.74
C PHE A 70 -3.53 14.46 -3.33
N GLN A 71 -4.66 15.12 -3.60
CA GLN A 71 -4.92 16.49 -3.13
C GLN A 71 -5.12 16.54 -1.62
N GLY A 72 -5.72 15.50 -1.03
CA GLY A 72 -5.87 15.38 0.44
C GLY A 72 -4.55 15.22 1.19
N TYR A 73 -3.50 14.70 0.54
CA TYR A 73 -2.16 14.54 1.12
C TYR A 73 -1.21 15.71 0.85
N THR A 74 -1.52 16.57 -0.12
CA THR A 74 -0.71 17.75 -0.48
C THR A 74 -1.25 19.06 0.09
N GLY A 75 -2.44 19.05 0.68
CA GLY A 75 -3.01 20.15 1.44
C GLY A 75 -2.72 20.04 2.94
N GLY A 76 -1.47 20.35 3.31
CA GLY A 76 -1.01 20.60 4.69
C GLY A 76 -0.23 21.90 4.76
#